data_AF-A0A2U8VWZ2-F1
#
_entry.id   AF-A0A2U8VWZ2-F1
#
_cell.length_a   1.000
_cell.length_b   1.000
_cell.length_c   1.000
_cell.angle_alpha   90.00
_cell.angle_beta   90.00
_cell.angle_gamma   90.00
#
_symmetry.space_group_name_H-M   'P 1'
#
loop_
_entity.id
_entity.type
_entity.pdbx_description
1 polymer ?
#
loop_
_entity_poly.entity_id
_entity_poly.type
_entity_poly.pdbx_seq_one_letter_code
_entity_poly.pdbx_strand_id
1 'polypeptide(L)'
;MLRLALACLLLITGAARADECDGLARQIAESIGGKVGRRSGPSIDIRMPGAIKVDVTCRAEPIVQASSAEAQPSPAFFNDLAVASQILVGEPAATVARIIARAHAASLAERRKSFIQQNGWSASCYTDPGGSSFRTLCSVGRIPPG
;
A
#
# COMPACT_ATOMS: atom_id res chain seq x y z
N MET A 1 18.19 -35.81 -10.92
CA MET A 1 17.00 -35.72 -10.03
C MET A 1 17.05 -34.55 -9.05
N LEU A 2 18.22 -34.13 -8.57
CA LEU A 2 18.36 -32.99 -7.64
C LEU A 2 17.86 -31.63 -8.20
N ARG A 3 18.02 -31.39 -9.51
CA ARG A 3 17.53 -30.16 -10.17
C ARG A 3 16.00 -30.06 -10.26
N LEU A 4 15.29 -31.18 -10.37
CA LEU A 4 13.83 -31.19 -10.39
C LEU A 4 13.25 -30.90 -9.00
N ALA A 5 13.87 -31.45 -7.94
CA ALA A 5 13.45 -31.20 -6.57
C ALA A 5 13.61 -29.72 -6.17
N LEU A 6 14.70 -29.07 -6.60
CA LEU A 6 14.95 -27.65 -6.31
C LEU A 6 13.97 -26.71 -7.02
N ALA A 7 13.58 -27.04 -8.26
CA ALA A 7 12.58 -26.29 -9.00
C ALA A 7 11.19 -26.40 -8.36
N CYS A 8 10.80 -27.58 -7.84
CA CYS A 8 9.54 -27.74 -7.12
C CYS A 8 9.51 -26.94 -5.81
N LEU A 9 10.61 -26.89 -5.06
CA LEU A 9 10.71 -26.10 -3.82
C LEU A 9 10.52 -24.59 -4.05
N LEU A 10 11.00 -24.05 -5.17
CA LEU A 10 10.85 -22.63 -5.53
C LEU A 10 9.41 -22.28 -5.95
N LEU A 11 8.64 -23.23 -6.49
CA LEU A 11 7.25 -22.99 -6.90
C LEU A 11 6.29 -22.98 -5.71
N ILE A 12 6.56 -23.79 -4.67
CA ILE A 12 5.69 -23.90 -3.49
C ILE A 12 5.73 -22.63 -2.65
N THR A 13 6.90 -22.00 -2.51
CA THR A 13 7.05 -20.76 -1.74
C THR A 13 6.37 -19.56 -2.40
N GLY A 14 6.34 -19.51 -3.74
CA GLY A 14 5.63 -18.47 -4.49
C GLY A 14 4.11 -18.57 -4.36
N ALA A 15 3.56 -19.79 -4.41
CA ALA A 15 2.12 -20.02 -4.30
C ALA A 15 1.57 -19.60 -2.93
N ALA A 16 2.21 -20.05 -1.84
CA ALA A 16 1.78 -19.71 -0.48
C ALA A 16 1.77 -18.20 -0.22
N ARG A 17 2.75 -17.46 -0.77
CA ARG A 17 2.83 -15.99 -0.63
C ARG A 17 1.77 -15.27 -1.44
N ALA A 18 1.39 -15.81 -2.61
CA ALA A 18 0.29 -15.26 -3.39
C ALA A 18 -1.04 -15.41 -2.62
N ASP A 19 -1.28 -16.57 -2.02
CA ASP A 19 -2.48 -16.86 -1.24
C ASP A 19 -2.58 -15.97 0.01
N GLU A 20 -1.48 -15.77 0.74
CA GLU A 20 -1.43 -14.85 1.89
C GLU A 20 -1.74 -13.41 1.48
N CYS A 21 -1.17 -12.95 0.35
CA CYS A 21 -1.42 -11.59 -0.13
C CYS A 21 -2.86 -11.41 -0.65
N ASP A 22 -3.45 -12.43 -1.29
CA ASP A 22 -4.85 -12.41 -1.69
C ASP A 22 -5.79 -12.37 -0.48
N GLY A 23 -5.43 -13.09 0.59
CA GLY A 23 -6.09 -13.00 1.89
C GLY A 23 -6.02 -11.58 2.48
N LEU A 24 -4.83 -10.98 2.48
CA LEU A 24 -4.61 -9.61 2.94
C LEU A 24 -5.40 -8.59 2.11
N ALA A 25 -5.38 -8.70 0.78
CA ALA A 25 -6.09 -7.80 -0.12
C ALA A 25 -7.61 -7.86 0.09
N ARG A 26 -8.15 -9.06 0.35
CA ARG A 26 -9.57 -9.24 0.70
C ARG A 26 -9.91 -8.60 2.04
N GLN A 27 -9.10 -8.81 3.08
CA GLN A 27 -9.31 -8.20 4.39
C GLN A 27 -9.26 -6.67 4.31
N ILE A 28 -8.29 -6.13 3.55
CA ILE A 28 -8.20 -4.69 3.29
C ILE A 28 -9.44 -4.20 2.57
N ALA A 29 -9.86 -4.85 1.47
CA ALA A 29 -11.05 -4.48 0.72
C ALA A 29 -12.28 -4.39 1.62
N GLU A 30 -12.53 -5.39 2.44
CA GLU A 30 -13.66 -5.42 3.38
C GLU A 30 -13.59 -4.26 4.39
N SER A 31 -12.40 -3.94 4.91
CA SER A 31 -12.21 -2.90 5.93
C SER A 31 -12.48 -1.47 5.45
N ILE A 32 -12.25 -1.20 4.15
CA ILE A 32 -12.45 0.11 3.54
C ILE A 32 -13.71 0.18 2.66
N GLY A 33 -14.58 -0.84 2.73
CA GLY A 33 -15.81 -0.89 1.95
C GLY A 33 -15.60 -1.09 0.44
N GLY A 34 -14.45 -1.63 0.05
CA GLY A 34 -14.08 -1.93 -1.33
C GLY A 34 -14.34 -3.38 -1.74
N LYS A 35 -13.87 -3.72 -2.95
CA LYS A 35 -13.87 -5.09 -3.49
C LYS A 35 -12.53 -5.39 -4.14
N VAL A 36 -12.07 -6.64 -4.04
CA VAL A 36 -10.85 -7.08 -4.73
C VAL A 36 -11.01 -6.90 -6.24
N GLY A 37 -10.02 -6.24 -6.82
CA GLY A 37 -9.95 -5.85 -8.22
C GLY A 37 -9.09 -6.77 -9.05
N ARG A 38 -8.49 -6.17 -10.09
CA ARG A 38 -7.62 -6.89 -11.00
C ARG A 38 -6.24 -7.04 -10.36
N ARG A 39 -5.58 -8.16 -10.62
CA ARG A 39 -4.15 -8.32 -10.36
C ARG A 39 -3.33 -7.84 -11.56
N SER A 40 -2.34 -7.00 -11.31
CA SER A 40 -1.42 -6.44 -12.31
C SER A 40 0.01 -6.52 -11.78
N GLY A 41 0.80 -7.44 -12.34
CA GLY A 41 2.13 -7.73 -11.82
C GLY A 41 2.07 -8.18 -10.35
N PRO A 42 2.86 -7.58 -9.45
CA PRO A 42 2.81 -7.89 -8.02
C PRO A 42 1.63 -7.22 -7.30
N SER A 43 0.86 -6.33 -7.95
CA SER A 43 -0.17 -5.53 -7.29
C SER A 43 -1.57 -6.09 -7.49
N ILE A 44 -2.42 -5.93 -6.47
CA ILE A 44 -3.86 -6.22 -6.51
C ILE A 44 -4.60 -4.91 -6.27
N ASP A 45 -5.41 -4.50 -7.24
CA ASP A 45 -6.25 -3.32 -7.11
C ASP A 45 -7.36 -3.56 -6.09
N ILE A 46 -7.75 -2.54 -5.33
CA ILE A 46 -8.95 -2.52 -4.50
C ILE A 46 -9.92 -1.52 -5.12
N ARG A 47 -11.03 -2.04 -5.67
CA ARG A 47 -12.08 -1.22 -6.30
C ARG A 47 -12.95 -0.60 -5.21
N MET A 48 -13.03 0.72 -5.21
CA MET A 48 -13.90 1.50 -4.33
C MET A 48 -14.72 2.50 -5.14
N PRO A 49 -15.88 2.96 -4.63
CA PRO A 49 -16.56 4.12 -5.17
C PRO A 49 -15.67 5.37 -5.08
N GLY A 50 -15.67 6.22 -6.10
CA GLY A 50 -14.95 7.50 -6.11
C GLY A 50 -13.63 7.49 -6.88
N ALA A 51 -12.82 8.53 -6.67
CA ALA A 51 -11.61 8.81 -7.46
C ALA A 51 -10.32 8.25 -6.85
N ILE A 52 -10.39 7.65 -5.66
CA ILE A 52 -9.23 7.10 -4.96
C ILE A 52 -8.93 5.71 -5.52
N LYS A 53 -7.67 5.48 -5.90
CA LYS A 53 -7.20 4.15 -6.29
C LYS A 53 -6.36 3.60 -5.15
N VAL A 54 -6.75 2.46 -4.61
CA VAL A 54 -5.98 1.72 -3.60
C VAL A 54 -5.49 0.43 -4.22
N ASP A 55 -4.24 0.06 -3.95
CA ASP A 55 -3.68 -1.23 -4.34
C ASP A 55 -2.82 -1.82 -3.23
N VAL A 56 -2.70 -3.15 -3.25
CA VAL A 56 -1.80 -3.90 -2.38
C VAL A 56 -0.71 -4.50 -3.25
N THR A 57 0.54 -4.08 -3.02
CA THR A 57 1.70 -4.67 -3.70
C THR A 57 2.19 -5.88 -2.90
N CYS A 58 2.02 -7.06 -3.48
CA CYS A 58 2.45 -8.36 -2.96
C CYS A 58 3.95 -8.57 -3.16
N ARG A 59 4.71 -8.40 -2.09
CA ARG A 59 6.14 -8.74 -2.00
C ARG A 59 6.41 -9.37 -0.63
N ALA A 60 7.67 -9.67 -0.30
CA ALA A 60 8.02 -10.26 1.00
C ALA A 60 7.43 -9.50 2.20
N GLU A 61 7.51 -8.17 2.16
CA GLU A 61 6.79 -7.26 3.08
C GLU A 61 5.77 -6.45 2.28
N PRO A 62 4.46 -6.76 2.34
CA PRO A 62 3.45 -6.09 1.52
C PRO A 62 3.45 -4.56 1.71
N ILE A 63 2.94 -3.85 0.70
CA ILE A 63 2.71 -2.40 0.76
C ILE A 63 1.26 -2.12 0.40
N VAL A 64 0.59 -1.27 1.16
CA VAL A 64 -0.67 -0.63 0.75
C VAL A 64 -0.35 0.72 0.13
N GLN A 65 -0.88 1.00 -1.04
CA GLN A 65 -0.72 2.28 -1.73
C GLN A 65 -2.08 2.90 -2.02
N ALA A 66 -2.13 4.23 -2.01
CA ALA A 66 -3.26 4.99 -2.52
C ALA A 66 -2.76 6.10 -3.46
N SER A 67 -3.44 6.30 -4.58
CA SER A 67 -3.18 7.39 -5.52
C SER A 67 -4.41 8.25 -5.78
N SER A 68 -4.16 9.53 -6.03
CA SER A 68 -5.17 10.54 -6.33
C SER A 68 -4.73 11.41 -7.51
N ALA A 69 -5.69 11.85 -8.32
CA ALA A 69 -5.49 12.84 -9.36
C ALA A 69 -5.34 14.27 -8.80
N GLU A 70 -5.56 14.47 -7.51
CA GLU A 70 -5.44 15.76 -6.82
C GLU A 70 -4.15 15.81 -6.00
N ALA A 71 -3.48 16.97 -5.98
CA ALA A 71 -2.28 17.18 -5.16
C ALA A 71 -2.61 17.32 -3.66
N GLN A 72 -3.86 17.67 -3.35
CA GLN A 72 -4.42 17.76 -2.01
C GLN A 72 -5.68 16.89 -1.97
N PRO A 73 -5.54 15.56 -1.77
CA PRO A 73 -6.67 14.64 -1.77
C PRO A 73 -7.68 14.94 -0.66
N SER A 74 -8.89 14.40 -0.82
CA SER A 74 -9.94 14.49 0.20
C SER A 74 -9.55 13.80 1.52
N PRO A 75 -10.20 14.13 2.65
CA PRO A 75 -9.99 13.42 3.91
C PRO A 75 -10.23 11.90 3.81
N ALA A 76 -11.15 11.46 2.93
CA ALA A 76 -11.43 10.05 2.70
C ALA A 76 -10.18 9.30 2.18
N PHE A 77 -9.36 9.92 1.32
CA PHE A 77 -8.10 9.33 0.84
C PHE A 77 -7.18 8.92 2.00
N PHE A 78 -7.02 9.81 2.98
CA PHE A 78 -6.14 9.57 4.12
C PHE A 78 -6.76 8.57 5.11
N ASN A 79 -8.08 8.64 5.32
CA ASN A 79 -8.79 7.71 6.17
C ASN A 79 -8.72 6.28 5.63
N ASP A 80 -9.06 6.09 4.36
CA ASP A 80 -9.12 4.76 3.75
C ASP A 80 -7.72 4.13 3.67
N LEU A 81 -6.70 4.92 3.29
CA LEU A 81 -5.32 4.44 3.34
C LEU A 81 -4.90 4.05 4.76
N ALA A 82 -5.26 4.82 5.78
CA ALA A 82 -4.92 4.52 7.17
C ALA A 82 -5.64 3.26 7.68
N VAL A 83 -6.94 3.11 7.40
CA VAL A 83 -7.75 1.94 7.76
C VAL A 83 -7.23 0.69 7.07
N ALA A 84 -6.88 0.77 5.78
CA ALA A 84 -6.27 -0.35 5.06
C ALA A 84 -4.90 -0.71 5.67
N SER A 85 -4.09 0.29 5.96
CA SER A 85 -2.70 0.10 6.42
C SER A 85 -2.63 -0.45 7.85
N GLN A 86 -3.63 -0.19 8.70
CA GLN A 86 -3.66 -0.71 10.07
C GLN A 86 -3.60 -2.24 10.10
N ILE A 87 -4.24 -2.91 9.13
CA ILE A 87 -4.24 -4.37 8.99
C ILE A 87 -2.82 -4.86 8.71
N LEU A 88 -2.09 -4.14 7.86
CA LEU A 88 -0.73 -4.49 7.47
C LEU A 88 0.26 -4.25 8.61
N VAL A 89 0.25 -3.08 9.24
CA VAL A 89 1.30 -2.68 10.21
C VAL A 89 0.95 -2.99 11.66
N GLY A 90 -0.31 -3.30 11.98
CA GLY A 90 -0.76 -3.61 13.34
C GLY A 90 -0.88 -2.40 14.27
N GLU A 91 -0.78 -1.18 13.74
CA GLU A 91 -0.90 0.08 14.47
C GLU A 91 -2.30 0.67 14.27
N PRO A 92 -2.88 1.38 15.26
CA PRO A 92 -4.20 2.00 15.11
C PRO A 92 -4.26 2.95 13.90
N ALA A 93 -5.37 2.91 13.15
CA ALA A 93 -5.55 3.79 11.98
C ALA A 93 -5.32 5.28 12.30
N ALA A 94 -5.72 5.76 13.49
CA ALA A 94 -5.46 7.13 13.91
C ALA A 94 -3.95 7.46 14.02
N THR A 95 -3.13 6.50 14.46
CA THR A 95 -1.68 6.65 14.47
C THR A 95 -1.13 6.69 13.04
N VAL A 96 -1.56 5.76 12.19
CA VAL A 96 -1.11 5.67 10.80
C VAL A 96 -1.49 6.93 10.01
N ALA A 97 -2.73 7.41 10.16
CA ALA A 97 -3.24 8.62 9.50
C ALA A 97 -2.38 9.86 9.79
N ARG A 98 -1.96 10.07 11.05
CA ARG A 98 -1.08 11.20 11.41
C ARG A 98 0.26 11.15 10.68
N ILE A 99 0.84 9.96 10.52
CA ILE A 99 2.13 9.80 9.85
C ILE A 99 2.00 9.99 8.34
N ILE A 100 0.94 9.45 7.72
CA ILE A 100 0.63 9.70 6.31
C ILE A 100 0.43 11.21 6.07
N ALA A 101 -0.36 11.89 6.91
CA ALA A 101 -0.62 13.32 6.77
C ALA A 101 0.67 14.15 6.89
N ARG A 102 1.57 13.80 7.82
CA ARG A 102 2.88 14.44 7.94
C ARG A 102 3.76 14.18 6.72
N ALA A 103 3.77 12.95 6.20
CA ALA A 103 4.52 12.62 4.98
C ALA A 103 3.97 13.39 3.77
N HIS A 104 2.65 13.49 3.62
CA HIS A 104 2.01 14.26 2.56
C HIS A 104 2.33 15.75 2.66
N ALA A 105 2.19 16.36 3.84
CA ALA A 105 2.48 17.79 4.04
C ALA A 105 3.94 18.12 3.71
N ALA A 106 4.89 17.29 4.14
CA ALA A 106 6.31 17.44 3.80
C ALA A 106 6.54 17.28 2.28
N SER A 107 5.92 16.27 1.66
CA SER A 107 6.04 16.06 0.21
C SER A 107 5.48 17.22 -0.61
N LEU A 108 4.35 17.78 -0.19
CA LEU A 108 3.72 18.94 -0.82
C LEU A 108 4.59 20.20 -0.69
N ALA A 109 5.16 20.44 0.49
CA ALA A 109 6.01 21.60 0.74
C ALA A 109 7.33 21.53 -0.04
N GLU A 110 7.96 20.36 -0.08
CA GLU A 110 9.31 20.18 -0.62
C GLU A 110 9.34 19.72 -2.07
N ARG A 111 8.17 19.39 -2.66
CA ARG A 111 8.01 18.86 -4.02
C ARG A 111 8.90 17.65 -4.31
N ARG A 112 9.08 16.79 -3.31
CA ARG A 112 9.84 15.53 -3.42
C ARG A 112 9.15 14.45 -2.60
N LYS A 113 9.61 13.21 -2.76
CA LYS A 113 9.14 12.10 -1.94
C LYS A 113 9.52 12.34 -0.48
N SER A 114 8.53 12.31 0.40
CA SER A 114 8.71 12.25 1.85
C SER A 114 8.62 10.80 2.32
N PHE A 115 9.39 10.46 3.35
CA PHE A 115 9.49 9.13 3.91
C PHE A 115 9.68 9.23 5.42
N ILE A 116 8.81 8.57 6.18
CA ILE A 116 8.84 8.57 7.65
C ILE A 116 8.81 7.13 8.12
N GLN A 117 9.77 6.75 8.97
CA GLN A 117 9.87 5.42 9.58
C GLN A 117 9.61 5.50 11.08
N GLN A 118 8.90 4.50 11.62
CA GLN A 118 8.71 4.31 13.05
C GLN A 118 8.26 2.87 13.34
N ASN A 119 8.59 2.34 14.51
CA ASN A 119 8.08 1.06 15.01
C ASN A 119 8.12 -0.10 13.99
N GLY A 120 9.18 -0.19 13.16
CA GLY A 120 9.31 -1.26 12.17
C GLY A 120 8.44 -1.11 10.91
N TRP A 121 7.82 0.04 10.68
CA TRP A 121 7.07 0.34 9.46
C TRP A 121 7.37 1.75 8.94
N SER A 122 6.88 2.06 7.75
CA SER A 122 7.09 3.35 7.11
C SER A 122 5.86 3.84 6.35
N ALA A 123 5.68 5.16 6.32
CA ALA A 123 4.81 5.83 5.37
C ALA A 123 5.65 6.67 4.41
N SER A 124 5.25 6.73 3.15
CA SER A 124 5.84 7.61 2.17
C SER A 124 4.76 8.31 1.37
N CYS A 125 5.00 9.55 0.97
CA CYS A 125 4.13 10.26 0.04
C CYS A 125 4.98 10.98 -1.00
N TYR A 126 4.47 11.02 -2.22
CA TYR A 126 4.99 11.81 -3.32
C TYR A 126 3.84 12.64 -3.89
N THR A 127 4.09 13.93 -4.06
CA THR A 127 3.14 14.88 -4.63
C THR A 127 3.78 15.61 -5.79
N ASP A 128 3.13 15.55 -6.95
CA ASP A 128 3.54 16.21 -8.18
C ASP A 128 2.33 16.94 -8.77
N PRO A 129 2.21 18.26 -8.56
CA PRO A 129 1.10 19.04 -9.10
C PRO A 129 1.00 19.01 -10.64
N GLY A 130 2.11 18.73 -11.34
CA GLY A 130 2.17 18.62 -12.80
C GLY A 130 1.96 17.21 -13.34
N GLY A 131 1.86 16.20 -12.47
CA GLY A 131 1.72 14.80 -12.86
C GLY A 131 0.44 14.52 -13.65
N SER A 132 0.56 13.77 -14.74
CA SER A 132 -0.57 13.38 -15.61
C SER A 132 -1.24 12.07 -15.19
N SER A 133 -0.51 11.17 -14.53
CA SER A 133 -1.02 9.85 -14.10
C SER A 133 -1.65 9.87 -12.70
N PHE A 134 -1.04 10.62 -11.79
CA PHE A 134 -1.51 10.92 -10.44
C PHE A 134 -0.78 12.19 -9.96
N ARG A 135 -1.39 12.94 -9.05
CA ARG A 135 -0.76 14.10 -8.40
C ARG A 135 -0.36 13.83 -6.96
N THR A 136 -0.95 12.82 -6.32
CA THR A 136 -0.50 12.31 -5.03
C THR A 136 -0.46 10.79 -5.04
N LEU A 137 0.63 10.22 -4.53
CA LEU A 137 0.80 8.81 -4.26
C LEU A 137 1.33 8.65 -2.84
N CYS A 138 0.58 7.98 -1.98
CA CYS A 138 1.03 7.63 -0.64
C CYS A 138 1.09 6.11 -0.49
N SER A 139 2.02 5.63 0.33
CA SER A 139 2.21 4.20 0.59
C SER A 139 2.60 3.94 2.03
N VAL A 140 2.19 2.78 2.54
CA VAL A 140 2.54 2.30 3.87
C VAL A 140 2.98 0.84 3.78
N GLY A 141 4.07 0.49 4.45
CA GLY A 141 4.57 -0.87 4.47
C GLY A 141 5.48 -1.15 5.66
N ARG A 142 5.63 -2.43 6.01
CA ARG A 142 6.61 -2.87 7.00
C ARG A 142 8.03 -2.71 6.45
N ILE A 143 8.95 -2.43 7.37
CA ILE A 143 10.38 -2.41 7.10
C ILE A 143 10.88 -3.84 7.34
N PRO A 144 11.50 -4.50 6.34
CA PRO A 144 12.05 -5.83 6.53
C PRO A 144 13.05 -5.84 7.70
N PRO A 145 13.04 -6.86 8.56
CA PRO A 145 14.15 -7.07 9.49
C PRO A 145 15.42 -7.32 8.67
N GLY A 146 16.48 -6.57 9.00
CA GLY A 146 17.78 -6.68 8.33
C GLY A 146 18.54 -7.96 8.66
#